data_AF-S4VN40-F1
#
_entry.id   AF-S4VN40-F1
#
_cell.length_a   1.000
_cell.length_b   1.000
_cell.length_c   1.000
_cell.angle_alpha   90.00
_cell.angle_beta   90.00
_cell.angle_gamma   90.00
#
_symmetry.space_group_name_H-M   'P 1'
#
loop_
_entity.id
_entity.type
_entity.pdbx_description
1 polymer ?
#
loop_
_entity_poly.entity_id
_entity_poly.type
_entity_poly.pdbx_seq_one_letter_code
_entity_poly.pdbx_strand_id
1 'polypeptide(L)'
;MFLRRHIMFIRFTLIISRIFSFYVLGIFLLSADFKTYCDKENFYCHKEYLEDFKSGSISRILFIKSEIMEAAKINLRETIMKTNEEYGKAIEAGSPDYSLEFKIVGDYRAVNIKQVIFDGVEAEPSIFHLFEPSWQLAEIKDFHMGPSSVNKRFLGVIFPVPVSNTFTIHLRKRLVDKLKERPRIKITLISVYDDEFVIETDNFIKKYDF
;
A
#
# COMPACT_ATOMS: atom_id res chain seq x y z
N MET A 1 60.46 -9.18 0.21
CA MET A 1 59.40 -9.75 -0.66
C MET A 1 58.05 -9.96 0.05
N PHE A 2 57.99 -9.98 1.39
CA PHE A 2 56.75 -10.21 2.16
C PHE A 2 55.74 -9.03 2.17
N LEU A 3 56.22 -7.78 2.24
CA LEU A 3 55.36 -6.60 2.32
C LEU A 3 54.48 -6.40 1.07
N ARG A 4 55.00 -6.78 -0.11
CA ARG A 4 54.32 -6.63 -1.40
C ARG A 4 53.14 -7.60 -1.55
N ARG A 5 53.19 -8.77 -0.88
CA ARG A 5 52.10 -9.76 -0.85
C ARG A 5 50.94 -9.30 0.04
N HIS A 6 51.24 -8.72 1.21
CA HIS A 6 50.19 -8.20 2.10
C HIS A 6 49.40 -7.05 1.49
N ILE A 7 50.07 -6.12 0.80
CA ILE A 7 49.41 -4.99 0.12
C ILE A 7 48.48 -5.49 -1.01
N MET A 8 48.88 -6.55 -1.71
CA MET A 8 48.08 -7.16 -2.77
C MET A 8 46.84 -7.86 -2.22
N PHE A 9 46.96 -8.58 -1.10
CA PHE A 9 45.83 -9.22 -0.43
C PHE A 9 44.81 -8.20 0.08
N ILE A 10 45.26 -7.10 0.72
CA ILE A 10 44.38 -6.03 1.22
C ILE A 10 43.62 -5.35 0.07
N ARG A 11 44.28 -5.09 -1.06
CA ARG A 11 43.61 -4.55 -2.25
C ARG A 11 42.57 -5.51 -2.81
N PHE A 12 42.86 -6.80 -2.82
CA PHE A 12 41.93 -7.82 -3.31
C PHE A 12 40.69 -7.95 -2.42
N THR A 13 40.85 -7.97 -1.09
CA THR A 13 39.70 -7.97 -0.15
C THR A 13 38.87 -6.70 -0.25
N LEU A 14 39.48 -5.52 -0.43
CA LEU A 14 38.74 -4.27 -0.63
C LEU A 14 37.94 -4.27 -1.94
N ILE A 15 38.49 -4.82 -3.03
CA ILE A 15 37.76 -4.94 -4.31
C ILE A 15 36.58 -5.90 -4.16
N ILE A 16 36.78 -7.08 -3.55
CA ILE A 16 35.69 -8.03 -3.31
C ILE A 16 34.63 -7.44 -2.38
N SER A 17 35.03 -6.74 -1.32
CA SER A 17 34.09 -6.06 -0.41
C SER A 17 33.26 -5.01 -1.15
N ARG A 18 33.87 -4.19 -2.03
CA ARG A 18 33.15 -3.21 -2.84
C ARG A 18 32.18 -3.88 -3.82
N ILE A 19 32.61 -4.92 -4.53
CA ILE A 19 31.76 -5.69 -5.45
C ILE A 19 30.59 -6.31 -4.67
N PHE A 20 30.83 -6.87 -3.49
CA PHE A 20 29.79 -7.43 -2.63
C PHE A 20 28.80 -6.37 -2.16
N SER A 21 29.26 -5.18 -1.75
CA SER A 21 28.39 -4.04 -1.43
C SER A 21 27.52 -3.64 -2.62
N PHE A 22 28.07 -3.59 -3.84
CA PHE A 22 27.31 -3.29 -5.06
C PHE A 22 26.30 -4.39 -5.42
N TYR A 23 26.63 -5.67 -5.24
CA TYR A 23 25.72 -6.79 -5.45
C TYR A 23 24.57 -6.80 -4.43
N VAL A 24 24.87 -6.55 -3.15
CA VAL A 24 23.86 -6.41 -2.10
C VAL A 24 22.92 -5.25 -2.45
N LEU A 25 23.46 -4.08 -2.80
CA LEU A 25 22.67 -2.92 -3.26
C LEU A 25 21.82 -3.24 -4.51
N GLY A 26 22.34 -3.99 -5.47
CA GLY A 26 21.62 -4.39 -6.69
C GLY A 26 20.43 -5.32 -6.43
N ILE A 27 20.54 -6.22 -5.46
CA ILE A 27 19.46 -7.14 -5.07
C ILE A 27 18.34 -6.40 -4.31
N PHE A 28 18.65 -5.32 -3.60
CA PHE A 28 17.64 -4.46 -2.94
C PHE A 28 16.87 -3.58 -3.93
N LEU A 29 17.39 -3.34 -5.14
CA LEU A 29 16.72 -2.50 -6.15
C LEU A 29 15.67 -3.23 -7.00
N LEU A 30 15.52 -4.56 -6.84
CA LEU A 30 14.60 -5.39 -7.64
C LEU A 30 13.33 -5.82 -6.89
N SER A 31 13.12 -5.40 -5.65
CA SER A 31 11.95 -5.81 -4.84
C SER A 31 10.68 -5.00 -5.10
N ALA A 32 10.79 -3.87 -5.82
CA ALA A 32 9.66 -3.00 -6.10
C ALA A 32 9.32 -2.97 -7.61
N ASP A 33 8.05 -3.19 -7.92
CA ASP A 33 7.48 -3.13 -9.26
C ASP A 33 6.53 -1.93 -9.36
N PHE A 34 6.53 -1.26 -10.51
CA PHE A 34 5.74 -0.08 -10.78
C PHE A 34 5.10 -0.18 -12.17
N LYS A 35 3.78 -0.03 -12.24
CA LYS A 35 3.02 -0.17 -13.48
C LYS A 35 2.02 0.96 -13.65
N THR A 36 1.74 1.31 -14.90
CA THR A 36 0.65 2.20 -15.27
C THR A 36 -0.05 1.62 -16.49
N TYR A 37 -1.36 1.46 -16.41
CA TYR A 37 -2.18 0.92 -17.49
C TYR A 37 -3.58 1.53 -17.44
N CYS A 38 -4.33 1.44 -18.54
CA CYS A 38 -5.72 1.85 -18.57
C CYS A 38 -6.60 0.68 -19.00
N ASP A 39 -7.61 0.41 -18.20
CA ASP A 39 -8.69 -0.50 -18.50
C ASP A 39 -9.76 0.27 -19.29
N LYS A 40 -9.78 0.04 -20.61
CA LYS A 40 -10.75 0.69 -21.50
C LYS A 40 -12.16 0.16 -21.33
N GLU A 41 -12.34 -1.04 -20.78
CA GLU A 41 -13.66 -1.64 -20.58
C GLU A 41 -14.34 -1.01 -19.36
N ASN A 42 -13.57 -0.77 -18.29
CA ASN A 42 -14.06 -0.13 -17.08
C ASN A 42 -13.86 1.39 -17.05
N PHE A 43 -13.18 1.95 -18.05
CA PHE A 43 -12.85 3.37 -18.20
C PHE A 43 -12.02 3.97 -17.05
N TYR A 44 -11.11 3.18 -16.49
CA TYR A 44 -10.16 3.62 -15.45
C TYR A 44 -8.72 3.52 -15.93
N CYS A 45 -7.89 4.44 -15.47
CA CYS A 45 -6.44 4.32 -15.54
C CYS A 45 -5.90 4.03 -14.14
N HIS A 46 -5.04 3.03 -14.06
CA HIS A 46 -4.43 2.55 -12.83
C HIS A 46 -2.95 2.86 -12.82
N LYS A 47 -2.46 3.23 -11.64
CA LYS A 47 -1.05 3.33 -11.32
C LYS A 47 -0.81 2.46 -10.10
N GLU A 48 0.11 1.51 -10.21
CA GLU A 48 0.35 0.50 -9.20
C GLU A 48 1.81 0.53 -8.75
N TYR A 49 2.02 0.38 -7.44
CA TYR A 49 3.31 0.16 -6.82
C TYR A 49 3.22 -1.08 -5.94
N LEU A 50 4.09 -2.05 -6.20
CA LEU A 50 4.19 -3.30 -5.46
C LEU A 50 5.58 -3.36 -4.84
N GLU A 51 5.69 -3.69 -3.56
CA GLU A 51 6.98 -3.94 -2.92
C GLU A 51 6.91 -5.20 -2.07
N ASP A 52 7.80 -6.15 -2.32
CA ASP A 52 7.98 -7.36 -1.53
C ASP A 52 9.12 -7.18 -0.51
N PHE A 53 8.82 -7.43 0.76
CA PHE A 53 9.78 -7.34 1.86
C PHE A 53 10.28 -8.73 2.24
N LYS A 54 11.61 -8.86 2.34
CA LYS A 54 12.27 -10.13 2.70
C LYS A 54 12.21 -10.47 4.19
N SER A 55 11.89 -9.49 5.03
CA SER A 55 11.88 -9.60 6.48
C SER A 55 10.85 -8.65 7.08
N GLY A 56 10.33 -9.01 8.24
CA GLY A 56 9.29 -8.25 8.94
C GLY A 56 7.96 -8.99 8.95
N SER A 57 6.99 -8.42 9.65
CA SER A 57 5.66 -9.02 9.81
C SER A 57 4.70 -8.67 8.65
N ILE A 58 5.13 -7.80 7.74
CA ILE A 58 4.47 -7.50 6.46
C ILE A 58 5.42 -7.94 5.35
N SER A 59 4.98 -8.88 4.50
CA SER A 59 5.81 -9.37 3.39
C SER A 59 5.59 -8.61 2.10
N ARG A 60 4.48 -7.88 1.95
CA ARG A 60 4.16 -7.15 0.72
C ARG A 60 3.26 -5.96 0.99
N ILE A 61 3.49 -4.89 0.24
CA ILE A 61 2.48 -3.84 0.04
C ILE A 61 2.12 -3.70 -1.44
N LEU A 62 0.87 -3.36 -1.73
CA LEU A 62 0.39 -2.97 -3.04
C LEU A 62 -0.39 -1.66 -2.91
N PHE A 63 0.11 -0.60 -3.52
CA PHE A 63 -0.54 0.71 -3.57
C PHE A 63 -1.07 0.96 -4.98
N ILE A 64 -2.37 1.26 -5.08
CA ILE A 64 -3.06 1.47 -6.35
C ILE A 64 -3.69 2.86 -6.32
N LYS A 65 -3.51 3.62 -7.38
CA LYS A 65 -4.31 4.81 -7.71
C LYS A 65 -5.16 4.47 -8.92
N SER A 66 -6.47 4.70 -8.82
CA SER A 66 -7.44 4.51 -9.89
C SER A 66 -8.07 5.85 -10.24
N GLU A 67 -7.96 6.27 -11.49
CA GLU A 67 -8.51 7.53 -11.98
C GLU A 67 -9.46 7.29 -13.16
N ILE A 68 -10.62 7.94 -13.14
CA ILE A 68 -11.60 7.87 -14.23
C ILE A 68 -11.02 8.52 -15.49
N MET A 69 -11.13 7.85 -16.63
CA MET A 69 -10.71 8.40 -17.92
C MET A 69 -11.54 9.63 -18.31
N GLU A 70 -10.95 10.60 -19.01
CA GLU A 70 -11.65 11.81 -19.46
C GLU A 70 -12.93 11.53 -20.26
N ALA A 71 -12.90 10.53 -21.15
CA ALA A 71 -14.09 10.12 -21.90
C ALA A 71 -15.24 9.65 -20.97
N ALA A 72 -14.90 8.97 -19.88
CA ALA A 72 -15.89 8.56 -18.88
C ALA A 72 -16.32 9.71 -17.96
N LYS A 73 -15.46 10.70 -17.68
CA LYS A 73 -15.86 11.94 -16.99
C LYS A 73 -16.91 12.70 -17.79
N ILE A 74 -16.76 12.76 -19.12
CA ILE A 74 -17.77 13.36 -20.01
C ILE A 74 -19.09 12.60 -19.90
N ASN A 75 -19.08 11.27 -20.04
CA ASN A 75 -20.29 10.46 -19.91
C ASN A 75 -20.94 10.56 -18.51
N LEU A 76 -20.13 10.61 -17.44
CA LEU A 76 -20.58 10.82 -16.06
C LEU A 76 -21.37 12.13 -15.96
N ARG A 77 -20.86 13.22 -16.54
CA ARG A 77 -21.50 14.54 -16.53
C ARG A 77 -22.72 14.62 -17.46
N GLU A 78 -22.64 14.02 -18.63
CA GLU A 78 -23.66 14.17 -19.67
C GLU A 78 -24.86 13.23 -19.51
N THR A 79 -24.66 12.09 -18.83
CA THR A 79 -25.69 11.04 -18.69
C THR A 79 -26.05 10.82 -17.23
N ILE A 80 -25.07 10.43 -16.39
CA ILE A 80 -25.33 10.00 -15.02
C ILE A 80 -25.77 11.18 -14.17
N MET A 81 -25.05 12.30 -14.19
CA MET A 81 -25.42 13.50 -13.41
C MET A 81 -26.76 14.10 -13.85
N LYS A 82 -27.16 13.95 -15.12
CA LYS A 82 -28.49 14.40 -15.55
C LYS A 82 -29.62 13.51 -15.04
N THR A 83 -29.32 12.22 -14.82
CA THR A 83 -30.29 11.23 -14.34
C THR A 83 -30.36 11.22 -12.81
N ASN A 84 -29.19 11.30 -12.16
CA ASN A 84 -29.01 11.36 -10.72
C ASN A 84 -27.76 12.20 -10.42
N GLU A 85 -27.99 13.49 -10.21
CA GLU A 85 -26.94 14.48 -9.97
C GLU A 85 -26.11 14.14 -8.73
N GLU A 86 -26.80 13.74 -7.66
CA GLU A 86 -26.18 13.39 -6.39
C GLU A 86 -25.21 12.21 -6.57
N TYR A 87 -25.68 11.11 -7.17
CA TYR A 87 -24.85 9.93 -7.45
C TYR A 87 -23.64 10.25 -8.33
N GLY A 88 -23.83 11.05 -9.39
CA GLY A 88 -22.73 11.47 -10.25
C GLY A 88 -21.68 12.32 -9.53
N LYS A 89 -22.10 13.21 -8.64
CA LYS A 89 -21.19 14.03 -7.81
C LYS A 89 -20.38 13.19 -6.85
N ALA A 90 -20.97 12.15 -6.26
CA ALA A 90 -20.22 11.26 -5.36
C ALA A 90 -19.13 10.47 -6.08
N ILE A 91 -19.41 9.96 -7.28
CA ILE A 91 -18.39 9.30 -8.12
C ILE A 91 -17.23 10.26 -8.42
N GLU A 92 -17.55 11.49 -8.84
CA GLU A 92 -16.52 12.49 -9.14
C GLU A 92 -15.70 12.85 -7.88
N ALA A 93 -16.36 13.02 -6.74
CA ALA A 93 -15.72 13.32 -5.45
C ALA A 93 -14.92 12.15 -4.86
N GLY A 94 -15.24 10.92 -5.24
CA GLY A 94 -14.49 9.70 -4.89
C GLY A 94 -13.21 9.52 -5.71
N SER A 95 -13.12 10.16 -6.87
CA SER A 95 -11.96 10.05 -7.78
C SER A 95 -10.90 11.12 -7.51
N PRO A 96 -9.59 10.79 -7.61
CA PRO A 96 -9.04 9.45 -7.77
C PRO A 96 -9.18 8.63 -6.48
N ASP A 97 -9.43 7.33 -6.65
CA ASP A 97 -9.43 6.36 -5.55
C ASP A 97 -7.99 5.87 -5.32
N TYR A 98 -7.60 5.73 -4.07
CA TYR A 98 -6.32 5.18 -3.67
C TYR A 98 -6.56 4.00 -2.73
N SER A 99 -5.98 2.85 -3.01
CA SER A 99 -6.02 1.70 -2.11
C SER A 99 -4.61 1.25 -1.72
N LEU A 100 -4.44 0.87 -0.45
CA LEU A 100 -3.21 0.27 0.05
C LEU A 100 -3.54 -1.09 0.65
N GLU A 101 -2.99 -2.14 0.05
CA GLU A 101 -3.10 -3.51 0.49
C GLU A 101 -1.80 -3.93 1.19
N PHE A 102 -1.95 -4.65 2.30
CA PHE A 102 -0.88 -5.25 3.07
C PHE A 102 -1.04 -6.77 3.05
N LYS A 103 0.03 -7.48 2.72
CA LYS A 103 0.14 -8.91 2.98
C LYS A 103 0.91 -9.11 4.28
N ILE A 104 0.17 -9.41 5.32
CA ILE A 104 0.71 -9.69 6.65
C ILE A 104 1.19 -11.14 6.64
N VAL A 105 2.43 -11.34 7.07
CA VAL A 105 2.95 -12.66 7.38
C VAL A 105 2.23 -13.10 8.65
N GLY A 106 1.09 -13.75 8.44
CA GLY A 106 0.38 -14.37 9.52
C GLY A 106 1.20 -15.53 10.04
N ASP A 107 1.21 -15.67 11.35
CA ASP A 107 1.41 -16.96 11.97
C ASP A 107 0.31 -17.94 11.49
N TYR A 108 0.13 -19.00 12.25
CA TYR A 108 -0.91 -20.00 12.05
C TYR A 108 -2.32 -19.51 12.38
N ARG A 109 -2.62 -18.20 12.29
CA ARG A 109 -3.93 -17.63 12.66
C ARG A 109 -4.41 -16.51 11.74
N ALA A 110 -5.73 -16.34 11.67
CA ALA A 110 -6.33 -15.19 11.02
C ALA A 110 -6.13 -13.92 11.86
N VAL A 111 -5.73 -12.84 11.19
CA VAL A 111 -5.42 -11.53 11.79
C VAL A 111 -6.37 -10.49 11.22
N ASN A 112 -7.18 -9.90 12.10
CA ASN A 112 -7.95 -8.71 11.77
C ASN A 112 -7.31 -7.48 12.38
N ILE A 113 -7.35 -6.38 11.64
CA ILE A 113 -6.83 -5.08 12.08
C ILE A 113 -7.94 -4.27 12.72
N LYS A 114 -7.68 -3.71 13.90
CA LYS A 114 -8.59 -2.79 14.61
C LYS A 114 -8.18 -1.33 14.50
N GLN A 115 -6.91 -1.06 14.19
CA GLN A 115 -6.40 0.29 14.09
C GLN A 115 -5.24 0.37 13.08
N VAL A 116 -5.15 1.50 12.39
CA VAL A 116 -4.05 1.87 11.49
C VAL A 116 -3.51 3.21 11.93
N ILE A 117 -2.20 3.32 12.04
CA ILE A 117 -1.49 4.55 12.43
C ILE A 117 -0.54 4.91 11.30
N PHE A 118 -0.61 6.16 10.84
CA PHE A 118 0.34 6.74 9.90
C PHE A 118 1.32 7.62 10.68
N ASP A 119 2.56 7.15 10.86
CA ASP A 119 3.53 7.90 11.65
C ASP A 119 3.82 9.27 11.02
N GLY A 120 3.68 10.32 11.83
CA GLY A 120 3.88 11.71 11.40
C GLY A 120 2.71 12.34 10.65
N VAL A 121 1.58 11.62 10.48
CA VAL A 121 0.36 12.17 9.86
C VAL A 121 -0.86 11.80 10.70
N GLU A 122 -1.57 12.81 11.19
CA GLU A 122 -2.88 12.60 11.79
C GLU A 122 -3.92 12.27 10.71
N ALA A 123 -4.60 11.13 10.89
CA ALA A 123 -5.56 10.58 9.97
C ALA A 123 -6.72 9.92 10.73
N GLU A 124 -7.95 10.26 10.35
CA GLU A 124 -9.16 9.66 10.92
C GLU A 124 -9.70 8.51 10.07
N PRO A 125 -9.99 7.34 10.67
CA PRO A 125 -10.62 6.23 9.96
C PRO A 125 -12.14 6.44 9.80
N SER A 126 -12.66 5.99 8.67
CA SER A 126 -14.05 5.60 8.48
C SER A 126 -14.16 4.07 8.55
N ILE A 127 -15.00 3.52 9.43
CA ILE A 127 -15.12 2.08 9.66
C ILE A 127 -16.54 1.62 9.31
N PHE A 128 -16.70 1.02 8.14
CA PHE A 128 -17.98 0.47 7.68
C PHE A 128 -17.77 -0.57 6.58
N HIS A 129 -18.83 -1.30 6.20
CA HIS A 129 -18.78 -2.20 5.04
C HIS A 129 -19.05 -1.43 3.75
N LEU A 130 -18.14 -1.52 2.78
CA LEU A 130 -18.36 -1.02 1.42
C LEU A 130 -19.29 -2.00 0.71
N PHE A 131 -20.53 -1.56 0.44
CA PHE A 131 -21.53 -2.27 -0.35
C PHE A 131 -21.61 -1.69 -1.77
N GLU A 132 -21.59 -0.36 -1.87
CA GLU A 132 -21.51 0.37 -3.14
C GLU A 132 -20.29 1.31 -3.11
N PRO A 133 -19.12 0.83 -3.57
CA PRO A 133 -17.86 1.53 -3.42
C PRO A 133 -17.88 2.94 -4.03
N SER A 134 -18.46 3.10 -5.23
CA SER A 134 -18.47 4.36 -5.98
C SER A 134 -19.08 5.54 -5.20
N TRP A 135 -20.16 5.31 -4.47
CA TRP A 135 -20.80 6.35 -3.65
C TRP A 135 -20.10 6.50 -2.30
N GLN A 136 -19.90 5.39 -1.60
CA GLN A 136 -19.44 5.40 -0.20
C GLN A 136 -17.98 5.85 -0.06
N LEU A 137 -17.18 5.74 -1.12
CA LEU A 137 -15.84 6.33 -1.17
C LEU A 137 -15.90 7.84 -0.90
N ALA A 138 -16.97 8.54 -1.33
CA ALA A 138 -17.17 9.97 -1.09
C ALA A 138 -17.51 10.33 0.36
N GLU A 139 -17.78 9.36 1.22
CA GLU A 139 -18.07 9.56 2.66
C GLU A 139 -16.85 9.25 3.54
N ILE A 140 -15.74 8.78 2.95
CA ILE A 140 -14.52 8.48 3.69
C ILE A 140 -13.90 9.77 4.20
N LYS A 141 -13.46 9.76 5.48
CA LYS A 141 -12.71 10.83 6.14
C LYS A 141 -11.29 10.97 5.57
N ASP A 142 -10.27 10.49 6.26
CA ASP A 142 -8.91 10.44 5.69
C ASP A 142 -8.64 9.08 5.04
N PHE A 143 -9.13 8.00 5.66
CA PHE A 143 -9.06 6.65 5.10
C PHE A 143 -10.23 5.79 5.57
N HIS A 144 -10.49 4.70 4.85
CA HIS A 144 -11.45 3.67 5.21
C HIS A 144 -10.75 2.36 5.51
N MET A 145 -11.29 1.67 6.51
CA MET A 145 -10.97 0.27 6.75
C MET A 145 -12.25 -0.51 7.04
N GLY A 146 -12.25 -1.78 6.65
CA GLY A 146 -13.31 -2.70 7.05
C GLY A 146 -13.38 -2.86 8.58
N PRO A 147 -14.53 -3.28 9.13
CA PRO A 147 -14.65 -3.51 10.55
C PRO A 147 -13.72 -4.64 11.01
N SER A 148 -13.11 -4.49 12.18
CA SER A 148 -12.24 -5.51 12.83
C SER A 148 -12.94 -6.85 13.13
N SER A 149 -14.25 -6.84 12.94
CA SER A 149 -15.24 -7.86 13.18
C SER A 149 -15.46 -8.76 11.95
N VAL A 150 -14.80 -8.52 10.82
CA VAL A 150 -14.86 -9.41 9.65
C VAL A 150 -14.41 -10.82 10.04
N ASN A 151 -15.05 -11.87 9.53
CA ASN A 151 -14.59 -13.26 9.76
C ASN A 151 -14.45 -13.68 11.24
N LYS A 152 -15.27 -13.16 12.18
CA LYS A 152 -15.17 -13.47 13.63
C LYS A 152 -15.04 -14.95 13.96
N ARG A 153 -15.68 -15.82 13.16
CA ARG A 153 -15.64 -17.28 13.32
C ARG A 153 -14.23 -17.89 13.28
N PHE A 154 -13.26 -17.20 12.70
CA PHE A 154 -11.87 -17.64 12.60
C PHE A 154 -10.96 -16.97 13.65
N LEU A 155 -11.48 -16.06 14.47
CA LEU A 155 -10.70 -15.44 15.53
C LEU A 155 -10.39 -16.46 16.64
N GLY A 156 -9.13 -16.50 17.08
CA GLY A 156 -8.64 -17.47 18.05
C GLY A 156 -8.38 -18.88 17.50
N VAL A 157 -8.71 -19.15 16.23
CA VAL A 157 -8.42 -20.45 15.59
C VAL A 157 -6.95 -20.51 15.20
N ILE A 158 -6.27 -21.58 15.61
CA ILE A 158 -4.92 -21.92 15.16
C ILE A 158 -5.03 -22.98 14.07
N PHE A 159 -4.58 -22.64 12.87
CA PHE A 159 -4.57 -23.48 11.70
C PHE A 159 -3.29 -24.35 11.66
N PRO A 160 -3.34 -25.55 11.06
CA PRO A 160 -2.15 -26.40 10.92
C PRO A 160 -1.17 -25.89 9.85
N VAL A 161 -1.54 -24.83 9.12
CA VAL A 161 -0.75 -24.21 8.04
C VAL A 161 -0.73 -22.69 8.22
N PRO A 162 0.32 -22.00 7.75
CA PRO A 162 0.38 -20.55 7.79
C PRO A 162 -0.80 -19.91 7.06
N VAL A 163 -1.36 -18.84 7.65
CA VAL A 163 -2.50 -18.12 7.08
C VAL A 163 -2.00 -16.86 6.40
N SER A 164 -2.31 -16.70 5.11
CA SER A 164 -2.07 -15.45 4.38
C SER A 164 -3.14 -14.43 4.76
N ASN A 165 -2.75 -13.39 5.49
CA ASN A 165 -3.66 -12.32 5.90
C ASN A 165 -3.48 -11.12 4.97
N THR A 166 -4.54 -10.79 4.23
CA THR A 166 -4.57 -9.60 3.37
C THR A 166 -5.47 -8.56 4.01
N PHE A 167 -4.96 -7.34 4.17
CA PHE A 167 -5.71 -6.21 4.71
C PHE A 167 -5.62 -5.04 3.74
N THR A 168 -6.76 -4.46 3.39
CA THR A 168 -6.83 -3.36 2.42
C THR A 168 -7.53 -2.17 3.05
N ILE A 169 -6.98 -0.98 2.80
CA ILE A 169 -7.57 0.30 3.16
C ILE A 169 -7.72 1.18 1.92
N HIS A 170 -8.73 2.03 1.92
CA HIS A 170 -8.91 3.08 0.91
C HIS A 170 -8.50 4.42 1.51
N LEU A 171 -7.81 5.26 0.75
CA LEU A 171 -7.22 6.50 1.21
C LEU A 171 -7.81 7.66 0.42
N ARG A 172 -8.12 8.76 1.09
CA ARG A 172 -8.43 10.00 0.39
C ARG A 172 -7.18 10.65 -0.15
N LYS A 173 -7.35 11.35 -1.28
CA LYS A 173 -6.31 12.20 -1.87
C LYS A 173 -5.63 13.11 -0.84
N ARG A 174 -6.39 13.75 0.05
CA ARG A 174 -5.83 14.62 1.10
C ARG A 174 -4.83 13.89 2.01
N LEU A 175 -5.12 12.64 2.37
CA LEU A 175 -4.19 11.84 3.18
C LEU A 175 -2.95 11.45 2.38
N VAL A 176 -3.14 11.06 1.11
CA VAL A 176 -2.04 10.75 0.19
C VAL A 176 -1.10 11.96 0.01
N ASP A 177 -1.65 13.16 -0.15
CA ASP A 177 -0.88 14.40 -0.26
C ASP A 177 -0.05 14.66 1.01
N LYS A 178 -0.66 14.50 2.21
CA LYS A 178 0.07 14.60 3.50
C LYS A 178 1.18 13.55 3.63
N LEU A 179 0.96 12.33 3.13
CA LEU A 179 1.94 11.25 3.14
C LEU A 179 3.08 11.55 2.15
N LYS A 180 2.79 12.14 0.99
CA LYS A 180 3.76 12.53 -0.05
C LYS A 180 4.78 13.56 0.44
N GLU A 181 4.41 14.39 1.40
CA GLU A 181 5.29 15.39 2.01
C GLU A 181 6.32 14.77 2.98
N ARG A 182 6.09 13.55 3.45
CA ARG A 182 6.99 12.89 4.42
C ARG A 182 8.28 12.42 3.75
N PRO A 183 9.42 12.41 4.46
CA PRO A 183 10.65 11.87 3.89
C PRO A 183 10.55 10.36 3.65
N ARG A 184 9.81 9.64 4.51
CA ARG A 184 9.61 8.19 4.49
C ARG A 184 8.16 7.88 4.88
N ILE A 185 7.69 6.70 4.50
CA ILE A 185 6.37 6.21 4.90
C ILE A 185 6.58 5.17 5.99
N LYS A 186 5.96 5.40 7.14
CA LYS A 186 5.87 4.43 8.21
C LYS A 186 4.42 4.26 8.65
N ILE A 187 3.97 3.01 8.67
CA ILE A 187 2.59 2.64 8.97
C ILE A 187 2.63 1.50 9.98
N THR A 188 1.80 1.63 11.02
CA THR A 188 1.61 0.60 12.04
C THR A 188 0.17 0.09 11.98
N LEU A 189 0.00 -1.21 11.78
CA LEU A 189 -1.28 -1.90 11.88
C LEU A 189 -1.36 -2.57 13.24
N ILE A 190 -2.47 -2.40 13.95
CA ILE A 190 -2.70 -3.03 15.26
C ILE A 190 -3.83 -4.04 15.12
N SER A 191 -3.56 -5.29 15.47
CA SER A 191 -4.56 -6.35 15.38
C SER A 191 -5.58 -6.32 16.52
N VAL A 192 -6.65 -7.10 16.36
CA VAL A 192 -7.60 -7.39 17.45
C VAL A 192 -6.96 -8.10 18.65
N TYR A 193 -5.77 -8.66 18.50
CA TYR A 193 -4.99 -9.30 19.57
C TYR A 193 -3.92 -8.37 20.16
N ASP A 194 -3.91 -7.08 19.78
CA ASP A 194 -2.90 -6.09 20.19
C ASP A 194 -1.48 -6.37 19.64
N ASP A 195 -1.36 -7.22 18.61
CA ASP A 195 -0.10 -7.37 17.89
C ASP A 195 0.12 -6.16 16.96
N GLU A 196 1.35 -5.66 16.90
CA GLU A 196 1.75 -4.57 16.02
C GLU A 196 2.48 -5.09 14.77
N PHE A 197 2.06 -4.60 13.61
CA PHE A 197 2.68 -4.86 12.32
C PHE A 197 3.16 -3.53 11.74
N VAL A 198 4.47 -3.32 11.76
CA VAL A 198 5.08 -2.06 11.34
C VAL A 198 5.75 -2.25 9.99
N ILE A 199 5.49 -1.33 9.08
CA ILE A 199 6.27 -1.16 7.86
C ILE A 199 6.88 0.24 7.82
N GLU A 200 8.15 0.31 7.45
CA GLU A 200 8.87 1.56 7.19
C GLU A 200 9.64 1.43 5.88
N THR A 201 9.29 2.26 4.89
CA THR A 201 9.90 2.26 3.56
C THR A 201 10.16 3.68 3.09
N ASP A 202 10.96 3.83 2.03
CA ASP A 202 11.12 5.10 1.35
C ASP A 202 9.78 5.61 0.82
N ASN A 203 9.64 6.92 0.67
CA ASN A 203 8.37 7.48 0.22
C ASN A 203 8.13 7.22 -1.28
N PHE A 204 7.54 6.07 -1.60
CA PHE A 204 7.19 5.68 -2.95
C PHE A 204 6.11 6.58 -3.57
N ILE A 205 5.19 7.12 -2.76
CA ILE A 205 4.15 8.07 -3.21
C ILE A 205 4.82 9.29 -3.82
N LYS A 206 5.85 9.83 -3.14
CA LYS A 206 6.66 10.94 -3.63
C LYS A 206 7.56 10.53 -4.80
N LYS A 207 8.28 9.41 -4.68
CA LYS A 207 9.26 8.94 -5.68
C LYS A 207 8.64 8.70 -7.06
N TYR A 208 7.45 8.12 -7.08
CA TYR A 208 6.75 7.77 -8.32
C TYR A 208 5.65 8.77 -8.69
N ASP A 209 5.49 9.86 -7.95
CA ASP A 209 4.50 10.92 -8.22
C ASP A 209 3.06 10.41 -8.30
N PHE A 210 2.61 9.71 -7.26
CA PHE A 210 1.21 9.31 -7.12
C PHE A 210 0.26 10.49 -6.85
#